data_AF-A0A499ULH0-F1
#
_entry.id   AF-A0A499ULH0-F1
#
_cell.length_a   1.000
_cell.length_b   1.000
_cell.length_c   1.000
_cell.angle_alpha   90.00
_cell.angle_beta   90.00
_cell.angle_gamma   90.00
#
_symmetry.space_group_name_H-M   'P 1'
#
loop_
_entity.id
_entity.type
_entity.pdbx_description
1 polymer ?
#
loop_
_entity_poly.entity_id
_entity_poly.type
_entity_poly.pdbx_seq_one_letter_code
_entity_poly.pdbx_strand_id
1 'polypeptide(L)' 'MFADDLYGLGVPIAALPYLNAAQAAHPAYRQSLERLRGMGVLIADYEPHQPKAGGGRDTFRWEQALELLSPMAR' A
#
# COMPACT_ATOMS: atom_id res chain seq x y z
N MET A 1 5.66 -16.12 6.48
CA MET A 1 4.43 -16.14 5.68
C MET A 1 4.45 -14.88 4.84
N PHE A 2 4.55 -15.02 3.52
CA PHE A 2 4.51 -13.87 2.62
C PHE A 2 3.06 -13.52 2.32
N ALA A 3 2.80 -12.29 1.86
CA ALA A 3 1.46 -11.89 1.47
C ALA A 3 0.89 -12.86 0.40
N ASP A 4 1.75 -13.38 -0.49
CA ASP A 4 1.41 -14.37 -1.52
C ASP A 4 0.67 -15.60 -0.96
N ASP A 5 1.14 -16.13 0.17
CA ASP A 5 0.56 -17.32 0.82
C ASP A 5 -0.90 -17.12 1.31
N LEU A 6 -1.36 -15.86 1.41
CA LEU A 6 -2.69 -15.51 1.95
C LEU A 6 -3.75 -15.27 0.88
N TYR A 7 -3.36 -14.99 -0.38
CA TYR A 7 -4.32 -14.63 -1.44
C TYR A 7 -5.32 -15.75 -1.77
N GLY A 8 -5.00 -17.01 -1.47
CA GLY A 8 -5.89 -18.15 -1.64
C GLY A 8 -6.79 -18.47 -0.44
N LEU A 9 -6.60 -17.78 0.70
CA LEU A 9 -7.24 -18.11 1.98
C LEU A 9 -8.41 -17.19 2.34
N GLY A 10 -8.77 -16.24 1.46
CA GLY A 10 -9.84 -15.27 1.71
C GLY A 10 -9.50 -14.24 2.79
N VAL A 11 -8.23 -14.13 3.17
CA VAL A 11 -7.76 -13.15 4.16
C VAL A 11 -7.62 -11.79 3.47
N PRO A 12 -8.24 -10.73 3.99
CA PRO A 12 -8.12 -9.41 3.39
C PRO A 12 -6.70 -8.85 3.56
N ILE A 13 -6.13 -8.33 2.47
CA ILE A 13 -4.76 -7.80 2.43
C ILE A 13 -4.84 -6.31 2.14
N ALA A 14 -4.20 -5.49 2.99
CA ALA A 14 -4.01 -4.07 2.77
C ALA A 14 -2.53 -3.72 2.60
N ALA A 15 -2.23 -2.81 1.68
CA ALA A 15 -0.88 -2.33 1.39
C ALA A 15 -0.81 -0.80 1.48
N LEU A 16 0.20 -0.30 2.21
CA LEU A 16 0.51 1.12 2.37
C LEU A 16 1.83 1.43 1.68
N PRO A 17 1.82 1.99 0.47
CA PRO A 17 3.05 2.39 -0.19
C PRO A 17 3.70 3.56 0.57
N TYR A 18 4.99 3.46 0.85
CA TYR A 18 5.80 4.56 1.40
C TYR A 18 7.06 4.70 0.57
N LEU A 19 7.08 5.68 -0.34
CA LEU A 19 8.13 5.86 -1.34
C LEU A 19 8.21 7.31 -1.82
N ASN A 20 9.40 7.76 -2.19
CA ASN A 20 9.55 9.12 -2.71
C ASN A 20 9.00 9.27 -4.14
N ALA A 21 8.81 10.52 -4.57
CA ALA A 21 8.34 10.86 -5.91
C ALA A 21 9.19 10.27 -7.05
N ALA A 22 10.51 10.13 -6.88
CA ALA A 22 11.37 9.52 -7.89
C ALA A 22 11.14 8.00 -8.02
N GLN A 23 10.88 7.32 -6.91
CA GLN A 23 10.48 5.90 -6.91
C GLN A 23 9.08 5.72 -7.52
N ALA A 24 8.15 6.63 -7.21
CA ALA A 24 6.78 6.57 -7.72
C ALA A 24 6.70 6.88 -9.23
N ALA A 25 7.67 7.60 -9.78
CA ALA A 25 7.80 7.85 -11.22
C ALA A 25 8.21 6.60 -12.01
N HIS A 26 8.65 5.53 -11.34
CA HIS A 26 9.05 4.31 -12.03
C HIS A 26 7.84 3.61 -12.68
N PRO A 27 7.88 3.25 -13.98
CA PRO A 27 6.73 2.69 -14.69
C PRO A 27 6.23 1.37 -14.09
N ALA A 28 7.13 0.54 -13.54
CA ALA A 28 6.74 -0.70 -12.86
C ALA A 28 5.93 -0.48 -11.57
N TYR A 29 6.02 0.70 -10.94
CA TYR A 29 5.26 0.98 -9.73
C TYR A 29 3.75 1.02 -10.03
N ARG A 30 3.34 1.77 -11.06
CA ARG A 30 1.93 1.83 -11.49
C ARG A 30 1.40 0.45 -11.86
N GLN A 31 2.15 -0.31 -12.68
CA GLN A 31 1.75 -1.66 -13.05
C GLN A 31 1.62 -2.61 -11.84
N SER A 32 2.49 -2.46 -10.84
CA SER A 32 2.42 -3.27 -9.62
C SER A 32 1.17 -2.94 -8.81
N LEU A 33 0.82 -1.65 -8.68
CA LEU A 33 -0.42 -1.24 -8.02
C LEU A 33 -1.67 -1.76 -8.73
N GLU A 34 -1.69 -1.68 -10.06
CA GLU A 34 -2.80 -2.20 -10.87
C GLU A 34 -2.97 -3.71 -10.68
N ARG A 35 -1.86 -4.46 -10.68
CA ARG A 35 -1.88 -5.90 -10.44
C ARG A 35 -2.40 -6.24 -9.04
N LEU A 36 -1.89 -5.56 -8.00
CA LEU A 36 -2.32 -5.78 -6.62
C LEU A 36 -3.81 -5.46 -6.44
N ARG A 37 -4.31 -4.36 -7.03
CA ARG A 37 -5.74 -4.04 -7.03
C ARG A 37 -6.57 -5.11 -7.73
N GLY A 38 -6.09 -5.64 -8.86
CA GLY A 38 -6.72 -6.74 -9.57
C GLY A 38 -6.79 -8.04 -8.76
N MET A 39 -5.87 -8.22 -7.80
CA MET A 39 -5.87 -9.35 -6.85
C MET A 39 -6.75 -9.11 -5.61
N GLY A 40 -7.45 -7.96 -5.52
CA GLY A 40 -8.28 -7.62 -4.37
C GLY A 40 -7.52 -7.01 -3.18
N VAL A 41 -6.25 -6.60 -3.37
CA VAL A 41 -5.50 -5.87 -2.34
C VAL A 41 -6.08 -4.47 -2.17
N LEU A 42 -6.37 -4.10 -0.93
CA LEU A 42 -6.76 -2.75 -0.56
C LEU A 42 -5.52 -1.87 -0.48
N ILE A 43 -5.44 -0.84 -1.33
CA ILE A 43 -4.26 0.03 -1.39
C ILE A 43 -4.64 1.40 -0.85
N ALA A 44 -3.88 1.88 0.15
CA ALA A 44 -4.06 3.20 0.72
C ALA A 44 -3.78 4.32 -0.28
N ASP A 45 -4.51 5.42 -0.13
CA ASP A 45 -4.20 6.65 -0.85
C ASP A 45 -2.87 7.20 -0.31
N TYR A 46 -1.92 7.42 -1.22
CA TYR A 46 -0.57 7.84 -0.86
C TYR A 46 -0.05 8.89 -1.84
N GLU A 47 0.36 10.02 -1.28
CA GLU A 47 1.08 11.05 -2.00
C GLU A 47 2.60 10.88 -1.78
N PRO A 48 3.39 10.60 -2.86
CA PRO A 48 4.82 10.38 -2.74
C PRO A 48 5.54 11.58 -2.13
N HIS A 49 6.33 11.34 -1.09
CA HIS A 49 7.06 12.42 -0.43
C HIS A 49 8.24 12.92 -1.28
N GLN A 50 8.72 14.13 -1.00
CA GLN A 50 9.91 14.66 -1.66
C GLN A 50 11.15 13.77 -1.40
N PRO A 51 12.02 13.55 -2.39
CA PRO A 51 13.28 12.84 -2.17
C PRO A 51 14.14 13.56 -1.11
N LYS A 52 14.80 12.80 -0.23
CA LYS A 52 15.66 13.33 0.84
C LYS A 52 14.96 14.23 1.87
N ALA A 53 13.63 14.33 1.84
CA ALA A 53 12.86 14.93 2.93
C ALA A 53 12.85 13.95 4.10
N GLY A 54 13.83 14.08 5.01
CA GLY A 54 13.76 13.41 6.30
C GLY A 54 12.46 13.81 7.03
N GLY A 55 11.82 12.88 7.73
CA GLY A 55 10.63 13.16 8.55
C GLY A 55 9.28 12.78 7.93
N GLY A 56 9.21 12.32 6.67
CA GLY A 56 7.95 11.85 6.08
C GLY A 56 7.32 10.64 6.81
N ARG A 57 8.10 9.95 7.65
CA ARG A 57 7.68 8.75 8.40
C ARG A 57 6.81 9.08 9.60
N ASP A 58 7.07 10.22 10.24
CA ASP A 58 6.37 10.67 11.44
C ASP A 58 4.96 11.19 11.11
N THR A 59 4.78 11.73 9.91
CA THR A 59 3.47 12.19 9.40
C THR A 59 2.73 11.13 8.60
N PHE A 60 3.33 9.96 8.37
CA PHE A 60 2.71 8.92 7.56
C PHE A 60 1.58 8.22 8.34
N ARG A 61 0.41 8.11 7.71
CA ARG A 61 -0.79 7.54 8.34
C ARG A 61 -0.77 6.00 8.33
N TRP A 62 0.06 5.40 9.16
CA TRP A 62 0.15 3.93 9.31
C TRP A 62 -1.20 3.26 9.60
N GLU A 63 -2.07 3.96 10.35
CA GLU A 63 -3.39 3.47 10.76
C GLU A 63 -4.36 3.28 9.59
N GLN A 64 -4.09 3.89 8.43
CA GLN A 64 -4.93 3.77 7.25
C GLN A 64 -5.04 2.32 6.77
N ALA A 65 -4.05 1.47 7.05
CA ALA A 65 -4.11 0.03 6.79
C ALA A 65 -5.30 -0.63 7.50
N LEU A 66 -5.50 -0.25 8.77
CA LEU A 66 -6.57 -0.78 9.60
C LEU A 66 -7.92 -0.21 9.18
N GLU A 67 -7.96 1.07 8.79
CA GLU A 67 -9.16 1.71 8.26
C GLU A 67 -9.65 1.02 6.97
N LEU A 68 -8.72 0.63 6.09
CA LEU A 68 -9.04 -0.13 4.88
C LEU A 68 -9.62 -1.51 5.20
N LEU A 69 -9.09 -2.20 6.22
CA LEU A 69 -9.53 -3.55 6.59
C LEU A 69 -10.80 -3.56 7.45
N SER A 70 -11.10 -2.45 8.13
CA SER A 70 -12.22 -2.33 9.07
C SER A 70 -13.59 -2.75 8.51
N PRO A 71 -13.97 -2.43 7.24
CA PRO A 71 -15.23 -2.87 6.66
C PRO A 71 -15.36 -4.39 6.50
N MET A 72 -14.25 -5.13 6.51
CA MET A 72 -14.20 -6.58 6.30
C MET A 72 -14.12 -7.37 7.60
N ALA A 73 -13.89 -6.71 8.74
CA ALA A 73 -13.76 -7.34 10.05
C ALA A 73 -15.12 -7.60 10.74
N ARG A 74 -16.23 -7.56 9.99
CA ARG A 74 -17.60 -7.57 10.52
C ARG A 74 -18.36 -8.82 10.12
#